data_AF-A0A484FCM5-F1
#
_entry.id   AF-A0A484FCM5-F1
#
_cell.length_a   1.000
_cell.length_b   1.000
_cell.length_c   1.000
_cell.angle_alpha   90.00
_cell.angle_beta   90.00
_cell.angle_gamma   90.00
#
_symmetry.space_group_name_H-M   'P 1'
#
loop_
_entity.id
_entity.type
_entity.pdbx_description
1 polymer ?
#
loop_
_entity_poly.entity_id
_entity_poly.type
_entity_poly.pdbx_seq_one_letter_code
_entity_poly.pdbx_strand_id
1 'polypeptide(L)'
;MTPKRGTSYLRRVAARKVQQQGCSASLLLIVTMSAHGSNDAGHAIHLCSAAVVQMARLPQVVAEWGSRADVPLIRVNSVSPGVHQDPHDDAASQWPRGWESSDGRYHADRLSEAHEYTISPGFLMGDEELHTSLLF
;
A
#
# COMPACT_ATOMS: atom_id res chain seq x y z
N MET A 1 9.48 17.88 8.23
CA MET A 1 8.08 17.40 8.18
C MET A 1 8.05 15.95 8.62
N THR A 2 7.27 15.61 9.66
CA THR A 2 7.15 14.21 10.12
C THR A 2 6.19 13.45 9.20
N PRO A 3 6.65 12.46 8.42
CA PRO A 3 5.83 11.79 7.39
C PRO A 3 4.59 11.06 7.94
N LYS A 4 4.53 10.80 9.25
CA LYS A 4 3.47 10.04 9.93
C LYS A 4 2.09 10.72 9.95
N ARG A 5 2.00 12.04 9.74
CA ARG A 5 0.72 12.78 9.80
C ARG A 5 0.06 13.00 8.42
N GLY A 6 0.84 12.91 7.35
CA GLY A 6 0.33 13.17 5.98
C GLY A 6 -0.70 12.13 5.55
N THR A 7 -0.35 10.84 5.68
CA THR A 7 -1.20 9.74 5.23
C THR A 7 -2.53 9.68 5.98
N SER A 8 -2.53 9.87 7.31
CA SER A 8 -3.75 9.87 8.11
C SER A 8 -4.65 11.07 7.82
N TYR A 9 -4.07 12.24 7.55
CA TYR A 9 -4.80 13.44 7.13
C TYR A 9 -5.43 13.25 5.74
N LEU A 10 -4.64 12.86 4.73
CA LEU A 10 -5.12 12.63 3.37
C LEU A 10 -6.24 11.60 3.33
N ARG A 11 -6.07 10.51 4.07
CA ARG A 11 -7.10 9.48 4.26
C ARG A 11 -8.42 10.09 4.75
N ARG A 12 -8.38 10.94 5.78
CA ARG A 12 -9.60 11.55 6.35
C ARG A 12 -10.26 12.55 5.40
N VAL A 13 -9.46 13.30 4.64
CA VAL A 13 -9.96 14.23 3.63
C VAL A 13 -10.61 13.48 2.47
N ALA A 14 -9.96 12.41 1.98
CA ALA A 14 -10.48 11.57 0.92
C ALA A 14 -11.83 10.95 1.32
N ALA A 15 -11.93 10.38 2.51
CA ALA A 15 -13.18 9.78 2.98
C ALA A 15 -14.32 10.79 3.10
N ARG A 16 -14.06 12.01 3.58
CA ARG A 16 -15.07 13.08 3.60
C ARG A 16 -15.55 13.43 2.19
N LYS A 17 -14.64 13.44 1.21
CA LYS A 17 -15.00 13.71 -0.19
C LYS A 17 -15.87 12.60 -0.78
N VAL A 18 -15.54 11.35 -0.50
CA VAL A 18 -16.34 10.19 -0.92
C VAL A 18 -17.73 10.23 -0.28
N GLN A 19 -17.82 10.52 1.01
CA GLN A 19 -19.09 10.70 1.73
C GLN A 19 -19.94 11.83 1.15
N GLN A 20 -19.34 12.96 0.77
CA GLN A 20 -20.04 14.07 0.11
C GLN A 20 -20.58 13.70 -1.27
N GLN A 21 -19.88 12.80 -1.98
CA GLN A 21 -20.29 12.35 -3.31
C GLN A 21 -21.30 11.20 -3.26
N GLY A 22 -21.45 10.53 -2.11
CA GLY A 22 -22.40 9.45 -1.92
C GLY A 22 -22.05 8.18 -2.70
N CYS A 23 -20.81 8.03 -3.18
CA CYS A 23 -20.35 6.89 -3.96
C CYS A 23 -19.43 5.97 -3.15
N SER A 24 -19.38 4.70 -3.54
CA SER A 24 -18.37 3.79 -3.00
C SER A 24 -16.98 4.11 -3.56
N ALA A 25 -15.93 3.85 -2.78
CA ALA A 25 -14.56 4.11 -3.20
C ALA A 25 -13.58 3.06 -2.67
N SER A 26 -12.37 3.05 -3.24
CA SER A 26 -11.26 2.23 -2.77
C SER A 26 -10.04 3.12 -2.55
N LEU A 27 -9.43 3.00 -1.37
CA LEU A 27 -8.22 3.70 -1.00
C LEU A 27 -7.06 2.69 -0.96
N LEU A 28 -6.07 2.90 -1.81
CA LEU A 28 -4.87 2.08 -1.85
C LEU A 28 -3.68 2.81 -1.22
N LEU A 29 -3.06 2.18 -0.22
CA LEU A 29 -1.87 2.67 0.44
C LEU A 29 -0.65 1.89 -0.07
N ILE A 30 0.22 2.57 -0.82
CA ILE A 30 1.49 2.00 -1.27
C ILE A 30 2.53 2.21 -0.18
N VAL A 31 3.16 1.13 0.28
CA VAL A 31 4.18 1.15 1.33
C VAL A 31 5.37 0.30 0.90
N THR A 32 6.56 0.51 1.45
CA THR A 32 7.69 -0.39 1.14
C THR A 32 7.54 -1.76 1.81
N MET A 33 8.10 -2.81 1.23
CA MET A 33 8.26 -4.14 1.84
C MET A 33 8.94 -4.10 3.22
N SER A 34 9.74 -3.07 3.52
CA SER A 34 10.29 -2.83 4.85
C SER A 34 9.21 -2.71 5.94
N ALA A 35 7.93 -2.58 5.61
CA ALA A 35 6.83 -2.60 6.57
C ALA A 35 6.68 -3.94 7.32
N HIS A 36 7.09 -5.05 6.70
CA HIS A 36 6.82 -6.40 7.20
C HIS A 36 8.04 -7.08 7.82
N GLY A 37 9.22 -6.47 7.72
CA GLY A 37 10.46 -7.02 8.25
C GLY A 37 11.50 -5.94 8.53
N SER A 38 12.42 -6.25 9.44
CA SER A 38 13.58 -5.40 9.69
C SER A 38 14.59 -5.61 8.55
N ASN A 39 14.91 -4.55 7.82
CA ASN A 39 15.95 -4.52 6.80
C ASN A 39 16.88 -3.32 7.04
N ASP A 40 17.94 -3.22 6.24
CA ASP A 40 18.94 -2.16 6.36
C ASP A 40 18.40 -0.75 6.06
N ALA A 41 17.13 -0.61 5.67
CA ALA A 41 16.47 0.67 5.43
C ALA A 41 16.28 1.53 6.70
N GLY A 42 16.70 1.02 7.86
CA GLY A 42 16.72 1.76 9.12
C GLY A 42 15.35 1.77 9.84
N HIS A 43 15.41 1.79 11.18
CA HIS A 43 14.24 1.66 12.05
C HIS A 43 13.12 2.68 11.77
N ALA A 44 13.44 3.89 11.30
CA ALA A 44 12.45 4.91 11.03
C ALA A 44 11.53 4.56 9.85
N ILE A 45 12.08 4.02 8.76
CA ILE A 45 11.32 3.61 7.57
C ILE A 45 10.46 2.40 7.90
N HIS A 46 11.00 1.42 8.63
CA HIS A 46 10.25 0.27 9.12
C HIS A 46 9.05 0.70 9.97
N LEU A 47 9.28 1.51 11.01
CA LEU A 47 8.20 1.99 11.91
C LEU A 47 7.14 2.80 11.17
N CYS A 48 7.54 3.65 10.22
CA CYS A 48 6.57 4.43 9.44
C CYS A 48 5.73 3.53 8.53
N SER A 49 6.37 2.60 7.83
CA SER A 49 5.69 1.75 6.85
C SER A 49 4.79 0.72 7.54
N ALA A 50 5.25 0.12 8.65
CA ALA A 50 4.44 -0.75 9.49
C ALA A 50 3.21 -0.01 10.06
N ALA A 51 3.37 1.24 10.51
CA ALA A 51 2.24 2.05 10.96
C ALA A 51 1.22 2.30 9.84
N VAL A 52 1.65 2.48 8.59
CA VAL A 52 0.74 2.65 7.44
C VAL A 52 0.00 1.35 7.11
N VAL A 53 0.67 0.20 7.15
CA VAL A 53 0.00 -1.12 7.00
C VAL A 53 -1.07 -1.30 8.07
N GLN A 54 -0.74 -1.00 9.34
CA GLN A 54 -1.71 -1.10 10.42
C GLN A 54 -2.84 -0.09 10.27
N MET A 55 -2.58 1.11 9.75
CA MET A 55 -3.63 2.10 9.45
C MET A 55 -4.69 1.61 8.47
N ALA A 56 -4.34 0.74 7.52
CA ALA A 56 -5.28 0.11 6.59
C ALA A 56 -6.25 -0.85 7.31
N ARG A 57 -5.79 -1.47 8.41
CA ARG A 57 -6.53 -2.49 9.18
C ARG A 57 -7.23 -1.94 10.42
N LEU A 58 -7.09 -0.63 10.70
CA LEU A 58 -7.62 -0.06 11.93
C LEU A 58 -9.14 -0.28 12.01
N PRO A 59 -9.67 -0.76 13.15
CA PRO A 59 -11.10 -1.00 13.34
C PRO A 59 -11.97 0.22 13.07
N GLN A 60 -11.45 1.43 13.32
CA GLN A 60 -12.16 2.67 12.98
C GLN A 60 -12.36 2.81 11.46
N VAL A 61 -11.38 2.41 10.66
CA VAL A 61 -11.49 2.46 9.19
C VAL A 61 -12.44 1.39 8.68
N VAL A 62 -12.28 0.16 9.18
CA VAL A 62 -13.08 -0.98 8.74
C VAL A 62 -14.54 -0.84 9.21
N ALA A 63 -14.78 -0.38 10.44
CA ALA A 63 -16.13 -0.22 10.99
C ALA A 63 -16.82 1.08 10.53
N GLU A 64 -16.09 2.20 10.36
CA GLU A 64 -16.74 3.43 9.87
C GLU A 64 -17.07 3.34 8.38
N TRP A 65 -16.24 2.67 7.58
CA TRP A 65 -16.37 2.72 6.12
C TRP A 65 -16.66 1.39 5.46
N GLY A 66 -16.50 0.27 6.16
CA GLY A 66 -16.72 -1.08 5.61
C GLY A 66 -18.11 -1.66 5.91
N SER A 67 -18.83 -1.17 6.92
CA SER A 67 -20.00 -1.89 7.45
C SER A 67 -21.22 -1.02 7.83
N ARG A 68 -21.21 0.29 7.57
CA ARG A 68 -22.32 1.19 7.91
C ARG A 68 -23.29 1.35 6.74
N ALA A 69 -24.57 1.07 6.99
CA ALA A 69 -25.62 1.21 5.97
C ALA A 69 -25.87 2.66 5.53
N ASP A 70 -25.52 3.64 6.37
CA ASP A 70 -25.72 5.07 6.14
C ASP A 70 -24.49 5.79 5.59
N VAL A 71 -23.39 5.08 5.35
CA VAL A 71 -22.12 5.63 4.87
C VAL A 71 -21.70 4.88 3.60
N PRO A 72 -21.28 5.56 2.54
CA PRO A 72 -20.78 4.88 1.35
C PRO A 72 -19.58 3.98 1.69
N LEU A 73 -19.56 2.79 1.11
CA LEU A 73 -18.49 1.80 1.33
C LEU A 73 -17.13 2.37 0.87
N ILE A 74 -16.16 2.46 1.78
CA ILE A 74 -14.77 2.78 1.43
C ILE A 74 -13.88 1.61 1.83
N ARG A 75 -13.36 0.91 0.82
CA ARG A 75 -12.37 -0.15 1.02
C ARG A 75 -11.00 0.47 1.21
N VAL A 76 -10.19 -0.11 2.10
CA VAL A 76 -8.83 0.38 2.34
C VAL A 76 -7.87 -0.80 2.28
N ASN A 77 -6.99 -0.76 1.29
CA ASN A 77 -6.00 -1.80 1.03
C ASN A 77 -4.59 -1.22 1.13
N SER A 78 -3.61 -2.08 1.40
CA SER A 78 -2.20 -1.73 1.32
C SER A 78 -1.45 -2.71 0.45
N VAL A 79 -0.59 -2.21 -0.44
CA VAL A 79 0.32 -3.03 -1.26
C VAL A 79 1.75 -2.66 -0.89
N SER A 80 2.59 -3.68 -0.77
CA SER A 80 3.98 -3.54 -0.32
C SER A 80 4.95 -4.02 -1.40
N PRO A 81 5.23 -3.19 -2.43
CA PRO A 81 6.22 -3.54 -3.44
C PRO A 81 7.59 -3.86 -2.82
N GLY A 82 8.27 -4.83 -3.42
CA GLY A 82 9.68 -5.08 -3.20
C GLY A 82 10.54 -3.99 -3.82
N VAL A 83 11.85 -4.18 -3.74
CA VAL A 83 12.80 -3.28 -4.41
C VAL A 83 12.57 -3.36 -5.91
N HIS A 84 12.45 -2.19 -6.54
CA HIS A 84 12.25 -2.07 -7.98
C HIS A 84 13.25 -1.09 -8.57
N GLN A 85 13.52 -1.27 -9.86
CA GLN A 85 14.32 -0.30 -10.60
C GLN A 85 13.47 0.93 -10.87
N ASP A 86 13.79 2.03 -10.17
CA ASP A 86 13.25 3.34 -10.48
C ASP A 86 14.25 4.09 -11.39
N PRO A 87 13.85 4.50 -12.62
CA PRO A 87 14.72 5.28 -13.50
C PRO A 87 15.08 6.67 -12.95
N HIS A 88 14.42 7.13 -11.88
CA HIS A 88 14.69 8.39 -11.20
C HIS A 88 15.53 8.27 -9.92
N ASP A 89 15.91 7.05 -9.53
CA ASP A 89 16.73 6.83 -8.34
C ASP A 89 18.20 6.55 -8.73
N ASP A 90 19.07 7.54 -8.54
CA ASP A 90 20.51 7.40 -8.78
C ASP A 90 21.14 6.29 -7.91
N ALA A 91 20.51 5.94 -6.77
CA ALA A 91 20.93 4.81 -5.95
C ALA A 91 20.55 3.45 -6.56
N ALA A 92 19.51 3.38 -7.39
CA ALA A 92 19.15 2.16 -8.11
C ALA A 92 20.19 1.79 -9.18
N SER A 93 20.96 2.77 -9.67
CA SER A 93 22.12 2.57 -10.55
C SER A 93 23.31 1.89 -9.84
N GLN A 94 23.36 1.98 -8.51
CA GLN A 94 24.41 1.35 -7.68
C GLN A 94 24.09 -0.11 -7.35
N TRP A 95 22.85 -0.55 -7.57
CA TRP A 95 22.52 -1.96 -7.47
C TRP A 95 23.11 -2.70 -8.68
N PRO A 96 24.06 -3.62 -8.49
CA PRO A 96 24.64 -4.36 -9.61
C PRO A 96 23.55 -5.00 -10.46
N ARG A 97 23.61 -4.79 -11.79
CA ARG A 97 22.77 -5.52 -12.74
C ARG A 97 23.06 -7.02 -12.56
N GLY A 98 22.04 -7.81 -12.28
CA GLY A 98 22.22 -9.22 -11.92
C GLY A 98 22.60 -9.44 -10.46
N TRP A 99 22.12 -8.61 -9.53
CA TRP A 99 22.13 -8.96 -8.11
C TRP A 99 21.38 -10.29 -7.92
N GLU A 100 22.14 -11.37 -7.76
CA GLU A 100 21.64 -12.61 -7.19
C GLU A 100 21.54 -12.41 -5.67
N SER A 101 20.37 -12.72 -5.11
CA SER A 101 20.18 -12.75 -3.66
C SER A 101 21.10 -13.83 -3.09
N SER A 102 22.29 -13.45 -2.62
CA SER A 102 23.24 -14.37 -1.98
C SER A 102 22.68 -15.04 -0.70
N ASP A 103 21.51 -14.59 -0.27
CA ASP A 103 20.72 -15.00 0.88
C ASP A 103 19.33 -15.58 0.53
N GLY A 104 18.98 -15.74 -0.75
CA GLY A 104 17.74 -16.39 -1.20
C GLY A 104 16.42 -15.66 -0.86
N ARG A 105 16.51 -14.37 -0.49
CA ARG A 105 15.36 -13.53 -0.10
C ARG A 105 14.54 -13.01 -1.29
N TYR A 106 15.10 -13.02 -2.50
CA TYR A 106 14.41 -12.66 -3.73
C TYR A 106 14.25 -13.90 -4.62
N HIS A 107 13.04 -14.47 -4.65
CA HIS A 107 12.77 -15.72 -5.40
C HIS A 107 12.79 -15.57 -6.93
N ALA A 108 12.80 -14.35 -7.44
CA ALA A 108 12.84 -14.07 -8.87
C ALA A 108 14.26 -13.80 -9.40
N ASP A 109 15.28 -13.80 -8.54
CA ASP A 109 16.70 -13.50 -8.86
C ASP A 109 16.91 -12.20 -9.66
N ARG A 110 15.97 -11.27 -9.56
CA ARG A 110 16.02 -9.94 -10.18
C ARG A 110 15.21 -8.94 -9.37
N LEU A 111 15.48 -7.66 -9.61
CA LEU A 111 14.62 -6.57 -9.15
C LEU A 111 13.31 -6.57 -9.95
N SER A 112 12.25 -6.12 -9.29
CA SER A 112 10.97 -5.95 -9.95
C SER A 112 10.99 -4.70 -10.85
N GLU A 113 10.19 -4.74 -11.90
CA GLU A 113 9.93 -3.59 -12.75
C GLU A 113 8.65 -2.88 -12.30
N ALA A 114 8.57 -1.56 -12.52
CA ALA A 114 7.42 -0.76 -12.12
C ALA A 114 6.09 -1.28 -12.70
N HIS A 115 6.12 -1.85 -13.91
CA HIS A 115 4.94 -2.37 -14.58
C HIS A 115 4.34 -3.60 -13.87
N GLU A 116 5.15 -4.37 -13.15
CA GLU A 116 4.71 -5.57 -12.42
C GLU A 116 3.79 -5.23 -11.25
N TYR A 117 3.89 -4.01 -10.73
CA TYR A 117 3.05 -3.51 -9.64
C TYR A 117 1.77 -2.82 -10.12
N THR A 118 1.44 -2.86 -11.41
CA THR A 118 0.21 -2.22 -11.94
C THR A 118 -1.03 -3.12 -11.79
N ILE A 119 -0.84 -4.43 -11.76
CA ILE A 119 -1.93 -5.41 -11.72
C ILE A 119 -2.61 -5.41 -10.34
N SER A 120 -1.84 -5.41 -9.25
CA SER A 120 -2.41 -5.43 -7.89
C SER A 120 -3.27 -4.19 -7.56
N PRO A 121 -2.84 -2.95 -7.87
CA PRO A 121 -3.70 -1.78 -7.78
C PRO A 121 -4.94 -1.86 -8.66
N GLY A 122 -4.82 -2.39 -9.87
CA GLY A 122 -5.96 -2.58 -10.79
C GLY A 122 -7.04 -3.48 -10.17
N PHE A 123 -6.64 -4.63 -9.61
CA PHE A 123 -7.55 -5.53 -8.92
C PHE A 123 -8.17 -4.89 -7.66
N LEU A 124 -7.35 -4.27 -6.80
CA LEU A 124 -7.77 -3.67 -5.53
C LEU A 124 -8.54 -2.34 -5.66
N MET A 125 -8.61 -1.80 -6.86
CA MET A 125 -9.45 -0.63 -7.18
C MET A 125 -10.65 -1.01 -8.04
N GLY A 126 -10.63 -2.20 -8.65
CA GLY A 126 -11.69 -2.69 -9.52
C GLY A 126 -12.93 -3.18 -8.77
N ASP A 127 -14.02 -3.31 -9.52
CA ASP A 127 -15.31 -3.83 -9.03
C ASP A 127 -15.28 -5.36 -8.77
N GLU A 128 -14.25 -6.05 -9.27
CA GLU A 128 -14.06 -7.49 -9.06
C GLU A 128 -13.80 -7.84 -7.59
N GLU A 129 -13.03 -6.99 -6.89
CA GLU A 129 -12.86 -7.10 -5.44
C GLU A 129 -14.20 -6.82 -4.70
N LEU A 130 -15.10 -6.03 -5.29
CA LEU A 130 -16.38 -5.65 -4.68
C LEU A 130 -17.32 -6.86 -4.65
N HIS A 131 -17.30 -7.67 -5.71
CA HIS A 131 -18.07 -8.91 -5.79
C HIS A 131 -17.57 -9.99 -4.84
N THR A 132 -16.25 -10.09 -4.64
CA THR A 132 -15.67 -11.08 -3.71
C THR A 132 -15.80 -10.68 -2.25
N SER A 133 -15.81 -9.38 -1.94
CA SER A 133 -15.98 -8.87 -0.57
C SER A 133 -17.42 -8.96 -0.04
N LEU A 134 -18.42 -9.10 -0.93
CA LEU A 134 -19.84 -9.27 -0.58
C LEU A 134 -20.25 -10.74 -0.36
N LEU A 135 -19.33 -11.68 -0.57
CA LEU A 135 -19.57 -13.13 -0.45
C LEU A 135 -19.15 -13.71 0.91
N PHE A 136 -18.73 -12.89 1.87
CA PHE A 136 -18.34 -13.31 3.22
C PHE A 136 -19.01 -12.45 4.30
#